data_AF-A0A2N1UUX6-F1
#
_entry.id   AF-A0A2N1UUX6-F1
#
_cell.length_a   1.000
_cell.length_b   1.000
_cell.length_c   1.000
_cell.angle_alpha   90.00
_cell.angle_beta   90.00
_cell.angle_gamma   90.00
#
_symmetry.space_group_name_H-M   'P 1'
#
loop_
_entity.id
_entity.type
_entity.pdbx_description
1 polymer ?
#
loop_
_entity_poly.entity_id
_entity_poly.type
_entity_poly.pdbx_seq_one_letter_code
_entity_poly.pdbx_strand_id
1 'polypeptide(L)'
;MAYVPRELPPENVNVSPQHPLGEFVWLLGGLIGLLLGSFVLLGFAVDWIVPHVPPTTEQALGQMFTSVYAKEQQGPSRDRLQQLLDRLSARLPDKPVYQLHLVPEDTVNAMALPGGDIVIYTGLLAQAKSENELALVLGHEIAHLHYRHSLRALGRALVLVTLSDLALGPNNGLSGLVYETINGAQMRFSQDQESACDALGLRLLVETYGHAGGATDFFSRLAAAKTLPEHLAYLDSHPHPAARVRQLQQLIAAAGYRQGQLTPMHVD
;
A
#
# COMPACT_ATOMS: atom_id res chain seq x y z
N MET A 1 -64.61 0.48 -42.32
CA MET A 1 -64.72 0.26 -40.85
C MET A 1 -63.61 1.06 -40.21
N ALA A 2 -63.95 2.03 -39.37
CA ALA A 2 -62.96 2.82 -38.64
C ALA A 2 -62.38 1.96 -37.50
N TYR A 3 -61.05 1.89 -37.40
CA TYR A 3 -60.38 1.21 -36.31
C TYR A 3 -60.63 2.00 -35.02
N VAL A 4 -61.28 1.39 -34.04
CA VAL A 4 -61.42 1.93 -32.68
C VAL A 4 -60.38 1.22 -31.83
N PRO A 5 -59.34 1.92 -31.33
CA PRO A 5 -58.35 1.31 -30.45
C PRO A 5 -59.07 0.84 -29.17
N ARG A 6 -58.74 -0.37 -28.72
CA ARG A 6 -59.24 -0.90 -27.45
C ARG A 6 -58.60 -0.08 -26.33
N GLU A 7 -59.39 0.65 -25.56
CA GLU A 7 -58.90 1.33 -24.35
C GLU A 7 -58.37 0.28 -23.38
N LEU A 8 -57.14 0.49 -22.88
CA LEU A 8 -56.55 -0.37 -21.88
C LEU A 8 -57.31 -0.21 -20.57
N PRO A 9 -57.55 -1.30 -19.80
CA PRO A 9 -58.18 -1.20 -18.49
C PRO A 9 -57.47 -0.18 -17.59
N PRO A 10 -58.20 0.59 -16.77
CA PRO A 10 -57.61 1.62 -15.91
C PRO A 10 -56.61 1.06 -14.89
N GLU A 11 -56.74 -0.23 -14.54
CA GLU A 11 -55.77 -0.98 -13.76
C GLU A 11 -54.98 -1.90 -14.69
N ASN A 12 -53.98 -1.34 -15.36
CA ASN A 12 -53.00 -2.11 -16.11
C ASN A 12 -51.75 -2.29 -15.25
N VAL A 13 -51.62 -3.46 -14.61
CA VAL A 13 -50.43 -3.82 -13.80
C VAL A 13 -49.10 -3.79 -14.59
N ASN A 14 -49.16 -3.75 -15.93
CA ASN A 14 -47.97 -3.62 -16.77
C ASN A 14 -47.60 -2.16 -17.13
N VAL A 15 -48.32 -1.15 -16.62
CA VAL A 15 -48.03 0.26 -16.85
C VAL A 15 -47.89 0.96 -15.52
N SER A 16 -46.66 1.34 -15.16
CA SER A 16 -46.46 2.14 -13.95
C SER A 16 -47.13 3.52 -14.10
N PRO A 17 -47.82 4.02 -13.05
CA PRO A 17 -48.33 5.38 -13.04
C PRO A 17 -47.23 6.44 -12.92
N GLN A 18 -45.97 6.05 -12.68
CA GLN A 18 -44.83 6.95 -12.54
C GLN A 18 -44.10 7.15 -13.86
N HIS A 19 -43.47 8.31 -14.02
CA HIS A 19 -42.66 8.58 -15.21
C HIS A 19 -41.47 7.60 -15.25
N PRO A 20 -41.23 6.87 -16.36
CA PRO A 20 -40.21 5.81 -16.41
C PRO A 20 -38.80 6.31 -16.11
N LEU A 21 -38.47 7.56 -16.46
CA LEU A 21 -37.21 8.19 -16.05
C LEU A 21 -37.11 8.41 -14.53
N GLY A 22 -38.22 8.70 -13.86
CA GLY A 22 -38.25 8.87 -12.40
C GLY A 22 -38.00 7.54 -11.68
N GLU A 23 -38.65 6.46 -12.16
CA GLU A 23 -38.39 5.11 -11.64
C GLU A 23 -36.95 4.66 -11.90
N PHE A 24 -36.44 4.90 -13.10
CA PHE A 24 -35.05 4.60 -13.45
C PHE A 24 -34.06 5.32 -12.51
N VAL A 25 -34.24 6.62 -12.29
CA VAL A 25 -33.37 7.40 -11.38
C VAL A 25 -33.48 6.89 -9.94
N TRP A 26 -34.69 6.56 -9.47
CA TRP A 26 -34.89 6.01 -8.12
C TRP A 26 -34.20 4.65 -7.93
N LEU A 27 -34.39 3.73 -8.88
CA LEU A 27 -33.76 2.41 -8.84
C LEU A 27 -32.23 2.49 -8.96
N LEU A 28 -31.72 3.33 -9.87
CA LEU A 28 -30.29 3.55 -10.02
C LEU A 28 -29.68 4.18 -8.76
N GLY A 29 -30.34 5.19 -8.18
CA GLY A 29 -29.92 5.79 -6.92
C GLY A 29 -29.93 4.80 -5.76
N GLY A 30 -30.96 3.95 -5.66
CA GLY A 30 -31.04 2.87 -4.69
C GLY A 30 -29.92 1.84 -4.84
N LEU A 31 -29.62 1.43 -6.07
CA LEU A 31 -28.52 0.51 -6.37
C LEU A 31 -27.16 1.11 -6.01
N ILE A 32 -26.89 2.37 -6.39
CA ILE A 32 -25.66 3.08 -6.04
C ILE A 32 -25.53 3.20 -4.52
N GLY A 33 -26.61 3.59 -3.83
CA GLY A 33 -26.63 3.68 -2.37
C GLY A 33 -26.35 2.34 -1.69
N LEU A 34 -26.93 1.25 -2.20
CA LEU A 34 -26.68 -0.11 -1.70
C LEU A 34 -25.23 -0.55 -1.93
N LEU A 35 -24.66 -0.28 -3.12
CA LEU A 35 -23.26 -0.61 -3.42
C LEU A 35 -22.30 0.19 -2.55
N LEU A 36 -22.51 1.49 -2.40
CA LEU A 36 -21.69 2.35 -1.53
C LEU A 36 -21.80 1.94 -0.06
N GLY A 37 -23.02 1.69 0.42
CA GLY A 37 -23.25 1.20 1.78
C GLY A 37 -22.56 -0.15 2.02
N SER A 38 -22.65 -1.07 1.06
CA SER A 38 -21.97 -2.36 1.12
C SER A 38 -20.45 -2.21 1.10
N PHE A 39 -19.90 -1.34 0.26
CA PHE A 39 -18.47 -1.06 0.20
C PHE A 39 -17.94 -0.54 1.54
N VAL A 40 -18.63 0.43 2.15
CA VAL A 40 -18.26 0.98 3.47
C VAL A 40 -18.34 -0.09 4.54
N LEU A 41 -19.43 -0.86 4.60
CA LEU A 41 -19.63 -1.91 5.59
C LEU A 41 -18.57 -3.02 5.46
N LEU A 42 -18.28 -3.46 4.24
CA LEU A 42 -17.24 -4.46 3.98
C LEU A 42 -15.83 -3.89 4.26
N GLY A 43 -15.62 -2.59 4.06
CA GLY A 43 -14.38 -1.91 4.49
C GLY A 43 -14.16 -2.02 6.00
N PHE A 44 -15.19 -1.77 6.81
CA PHE A 44 -15.13 -2.00 8.26
C PHE A 44 -14.92 -3.48 8.60
N ALA A 45 -15.54 -4.39 7.84
CA ALA A 45 -15.32 -5.81 8.02
C ALA A 45 -13.85 -6.20 7.76
N VAL A 46 -13.20 -5.63 6.74
CA VAL A 46 -11.77 -5.85 6.48
C VAL A 46 -10.92 -5.41 7.68
N ASP A 47 -11.18 -4.22 8.23
CA ASP A 47 -10.43 -3.72 9.40
C ASP A 47 -10.63 -4.58 10.65
N TRP A 48 -11.80 -5.21 10.80
CA TRP A 48 -12.10 -6.13 11.89
C TRP A 48 -11.50 -7.53 11.67
N ILE A 49 -11.52 -8.03 10.44
CA ILE A 49 -11.00 -9.36 10.07
C ILE A 49 -9.48 -9.39 10.13
N VAL A 50 -8.81 -8.38 9.56
CA VAL A 50 -7.36 -8.41 9.37
C VAL A 50 -6.59 -8.75 10.65
N PRO A 51 -6.83 -8.13 11.82
CA PRO A 51 -6.15 -8.49 13.06
C PRO A 51 -6.23 -9.97 13.45
N HIS A 52 -7.30 -10.66 13.03
CA HIS A 52 -7.57 -12.07 13.34
C HIS A 52 -7.06 -13.04 12.27
N VAL A 53 -6.55 -12.55 11.13
CA VAL A 53 -5.98 -13.41 10.09
C VAL A 53 -4.67 -14.03 10.61
N PRO A 54 -4.54 -15.37 10.66
CA PRO A 54 -3.32 -16.02 11.11
C PRO A 54 -2.11 -15.70 10.22
N PRO A 55 -0.88 -15.68 10.77
CA PRO A 55 0.33 -15.45 9.97
C PRO A 55 0.49 -16.42 8.80
N THR A 56 0.11 -17.69 8.97
CA THR A 56 0.17 -18.70 7.90
C THR A 56 -0.76 -18.38 6.73
N THR A 57 -1.96 -17.84 7.02
CA THR A 57 -2.90 -17.38 5.99
C THR A 57 -2.37 -16.14 5.29
N GLU A 58 -1.77 -15.20 6.03
CA GLU A 58 -1.17 -14.01 5.43
C GLU A 58 0.02 -14.37 4.52
N GLN A 59 0.87 -15.32 4.94
CA GLN A 59 1.95 -15.86 4.10
C GLN A 59 1.44 -16.53 2.82
N ALA A 60 0.34 -17.28 2.91
CA ALA A 60 -0.28 -17.88 1.72
C ALA A 60 -0.79 -16.81 0.75
N LEU A 61 -1.35 -15.70 1.25
CA LEU A 61 -1.75 -14.55 0.43
C LEU A 61 -0.55 -13.84 -0.20
N GLY A 62 0.61 -13.81 0.47
CA GLY A 62 1.86 -13.26 -0.06
C GLY A 62 2.33 -13.93 -1.34
N GLN A 63 2.05 -15.22 -1.51
CA GLN A 63 2.43 -15.99 -2.71
C GLN A 63 1.82 -15.44 -4.00
N MET A 64 0.72 -14.69 -3.92
CA MET A 64 0.10 -14.01 -5.07
C MET A 64 1.01 -12.93 -5.67
N PHE A 65 1.97 -12.40 -4.90
CA PHE A 65 2.85 -11.31 -5.32
C PHE A 65 4.24 -11.79 -5.77
N THR A 66 4.46 -13.10 -5.89
CA THR A 66 5.75 -13.68 -6.31
C THR A 66 6.25 -13.14 -7.66
N SER A 67 5.33 -12.75 -8.56
CA SER A 67 5.68 -12.13 -9.84
C SER A 67 6.42 -10.80 -9.69
N VAL A 68 6.18 -10.05 -8.60
CA VAL A 68 6.81 -8.74 -8.34
C VAL A 68 8.32 -8.87 -8.18
N TYR A 69 8.78 -9.99 -7.61
CA TYR A 69 10.19 -10.28 -7.36
C TYR A 69 10.68 -11.51 -8.13
N ALA A 70 10.02 -11.87 -9.24
CA ALA A 70 10.42 -13.02 -10.06
C ALA A 70 11.84 -12.90 -10.65
N LYS A 71 12.37 -11.68 -10.76
CA LYS A 71 13.74 -11.40 -11.23
C LYS A 71 14.73 -11.18 -10.09
N GLU A 72 14.38 -11.53 -8.85
CA GLU A 72 15.26 -11.27 -7.71
C GLU A 72 16.67 -11.84 -7.91
N GLN A 73 17.65 -11.13 -7.36
CA GLN A 73 19.04 -11.56 -7.34
C GLN A 73 19.44 -12.01 -5.95
N GLN A 74 20.08 -13.17 -5.90
CA GLN A 74 20.76 -13.66 -4.71
C GLN A 74 22.19 -13.11 -4.68
N GLY A 75 22.76 -12.96 -3.48
CA GLY A 75 24.16 -12.58 -3.31
C GLY A 75 24.44 -11.72 -2.08
N PRO A 76 25.71 -11.28 -1.91
CA PRO A 76 26.15 -10.59 -0.69
C PRO A 76 25.36 -9.32 -0.38
N SER A 77 24.98 -8.54 -1.41
CA SER A 77 24.19 -7.32 -1.22
C SER A 77 22.81 -7.62 -0.65
N ARG A 78 22.13 -8.65 -1.16
CA ARG A 78 20.83 -9.10 -0.65
C ARG A 78 20.95 -9.61 0.79
N ASP A 79 21.99 -10.38 1.09
CA ASP A 79 22.21 -10.94 2.43
C ASP A 79 22.52 -9.85 3.47
N ARG A 80 23.29 -8.81 3.10
CA ARG A 80 23.52 -7.65 3.97
C ARG A 80 22.24 -6.87 4.24
N LEU A 81 21.41 -6.68 3.22
CA LEU A 81 20.11 -6.03 3.38
C LEU A 81 19.18 -6.84 4.27
N GLN A 82 19.17 -8.18 4.13
CA GLN A 82 18.45 -9.08 5.04
C GLN A 82 18.98 -8.94 6.49
N GLN A 83 20.30 -8.89 6.69
CA GLN A 83 20.89 -8.68 8.02
C GLN A 83 20.51 -7.32 8.61
N LEU A 84 20.46 -6.26 7.81
CA LEU A 84 19.97 -4.96 8.24
C LEU A 84 18.49 -5.02 8.65
N LEU A 85 17.66 -5.69 7.84
CA LEU A 85 16.24 -5.90 8.13
C LEU A 85 16.02 -6.68 9.43
N ASP A 86 16.81 -7.72 9.65
CA ASP A 86 16.78 -8.54 10.88
C ASP A 86 17.20 -7.71 12.10
N ARG A 87 18.25 -6.88 11.98
CA ARG A 87 18.69 -5.97 13.05
C ARG A 87 17.60 -4.94 13.39
N LEU A 88 16.99 -4.31 12.39
CA LEU A 88 15.94 -3.31 12.58
C LEU A 88 14.72 -3.90 13.30
N SER A 89 14.33 -5.11 12.90
CA SER A 89 13.14 -5.75 13.43
C SER A 89 13.38 -6.58 14.70
N ALA A 90 14.62 -6.68 15.18
CA ALA A 90 14.99 -7.57 16.29
C ALA A 90 14.21 -7.34 17.59
N ARG A 91 13.76 -6.11 17.84
CA ARG A 91 13.02 -5.71 19.06
C ARG A 91 11.51 -5.66 18.88
N LEU A 92 10.99 -5.96 17.68
CA LEU A 92 9.55 -5.99 17.46
C LEU A 92 8.94 -7.27 18.05
N PRO A 93 7.93 -7.15 18.93
CA PRO A 93 7.23 -8.32 19.45
C PRO A 93 6.37 -8.96 18.37
N ASP A 94 6.21 -10.28 18.45
CA ASP A 94 5.27 -11.08 17.63
C ASP A 94 5.37 -10.83 16.12
N LYS A 95 6.57 -10.49 15.62
CA LYS A 95 6.82 -10.27 14.19
C LYS A 95 6.84 -11.60 13.42
N PRO A 96 6.36 -11.62 12.16
CA PRO A 96 6.65 -12.74 11.27
C PRO A 96 8.14 -12.76 10.88
N VAL A 97 8.56 -13.84 10.23
CA VAL A 97 9.86 -13.87 9.55
C VAL A 97 9.74 -12.95 8.34
N TYR A 98 10.57 -11.90 8.29
CA TYR A 98 10.63 -11.01 7.14
C TYR A 98 11.65 -11.52 6.12
N GLN A 99 11.28 -11.47 4.85
CA GLN A 99 12.14 -11.91 3.75
C GLN A 99 12.42 -10.75 2.81
N LEU A 100 13.70 -10.51 2.55
CA LEU A 100 14.13 -9.46 1.64
C LEU A 100 14.37 -10.02 0.24
N HIS A 101 13.81 -9.34 -0.75
CA HIS A 101 13.99 -9.60 -2.17
C HIS A 101 14.66 -8.40 -2.84
N LEU A 102 15.81 -8.62 -3.46
CA LEU A 102 16.54 -7.58 -4.20
C LEU A 102 16.25 -7.73 -5.69
N VAL A 103 15.60 -6.74 -6.30
CA VAL A 103 15.23 -6.76 -7.72
C VAL A 103 16.17 -5.87 -8.53
N PRO A 104 16.83 -6.39 -9.57
CA PRO A 104 17.86 -5.67 -10.34
C PRO A 104 17.23 -4.77 -11.42
N GLU A 105 16.48 -3.77 -10.99
CA GLU A 105 15.89 -2.75 -11.87
C GLU A 105 16.26 -1.36 -11.35
N ASP A 106 16.37 -0.40 -12.28
CA ASP A 106 16.77 0.99 -12.00
C ASP A 106 15.68 1.81 -11.28
N THR A 107 14.53 1.19 -11.03
CA THR A 107 13.42 1.74 -10.24
C THR A 107 13.90 2.14 -8.85
N VAL A 108 13.63 3.39 -8.45
CA VAL A 108 13.90 3.87 -7.10
C VAL A 108 12.66 3.59 -6.25
N ASN A 109 12.59 2.39 -5.66
CA ASN A 109 11.46 1.99 -4.81
C ASN A 109 11.83 0.90 -3.79
N ALA A 110 10.98 0.74 -2.79
CA ALA A 110 10.87 -0.40 -1.90
C ALA A 110 9.40 -0.60 -1.52
N MET A 111 9.00 -1.82 -1.18
CA MET A 111 7.61 -2.11 -0.79
C MET A 111 7.49 -3.32 0.14
N ALA A 112 6.54 -3.26 1.06
CA ALA A 112 6.09 -4.35 1.90
C ALA A 112 4.89 -5.09 1.31
N LEU A 113 5.02 -6.40 1.12
CA LEU A 113 3.97 -7.29 0.62
C LEU A 113 3.33 -8.09 1.78
N PRO A 114 2.04 -8.45 1.69
CA PRO A 114 1.43 -9.34 2.67
C PRO A 114 2.27 -10.61 2.84
N GLY A 115 2.46 -11.06 4.09
CA GLY A 115 3.15 -12.32 4.38
C GLY A 115 4.57 -12.15 4.91
N GLY A 116 5.14 -10.95 4.84
CA GLY A 116 6.45 -10.63 5.40
C GLY A 116 7.53 -10.34 4.35
N ASP A 117 7.19 -10.39 3.07
CA ASP A 117 8.13 -10.13 1.98
C ASP A 117 8.32 -8.61 1.79
N ILE A 118 9.58 -8.18 1.71
CA ILE A 118 9.97 -6.80 1.42
C ILE A 118 10.81 -6.80 0.16
N VAL A 119 10.35 -6.06 -0.84
CA VAL A 119 11.03 -5.90 -2.12
C VAL A 119 11.78 -4.59 -2.12
N ILE A 120 13.05 -4.62 -2.52
CA ILE A 120 13.89 -3.44 -2.72
C ILE A 120 14.53 -3.50 -4.10
N TYR A 121 14.55 -2.38 -4.80
CA TYR A 121 15.10 -2.29 -6.15
C TYR A 121 16.52 -1.72 -6.13
N THR A 122 17.39 -2.18 -7.04
CA THR A 122 18.78 -1.68 -7.15
C THR A 122 18.85 -0.18 -7.43
N GLY A 123 17.86 0.39 -8.11
CA GLY A 123 17.75 1.84 -8.27
C GLY A 123 17.66 2.60 -6.96
N LEU A 124 16.98 2.07 -5.94
CA LEU A 124 16.95 2.68 -4.60
C LEU A 124 18.31 2.63 -3.92
N LEU A 125 19.01 1.49 -4.01
CA LEU A 125 20.36 1.34 -3.47
C LEU A 125 21.34 2.34 -4.09
N ALA A 126 21.24 2.58 -5.39
CA ALA A 126 22.07 3.54 -6.11
C ALA A 126 21.85 5.00 -5.66
N GLN A 127 20.71 5.32 -5.05
CA GLN A 127 20.37 6.67 -4.58
C GLN A 127 20.64 6.92 -3.10
N ALA A 128 20.67 5.86 -2.30
CA ALA A 128 21.01 5.97 -0.89
C ALA A 128 22.51 6.33 -0.74
N LYS A 129 22.86 7.01 0.36
CA LYS A 129 24.26 7.44 0.63
C LYS A 129 24.82 6.92 1.95
N SER A 130 24.00 6.27 2.76
CA SER A 130 24.41 5.64 4.01
C SER A 130 23.51 4.45 4.33
N GLU A 131 23.99 3.56 5.20
CA GLU A 131 23.16 2.47 5.72
C GLU A 131 21.97 3.03 6.51
N ASN A 132 22.14 4.15 7.22
CA ASN A 132 21.06 4.80 7.99
C ASN A 132 19.88 5.25 7.12
N GLU A 133 20.13 5.74 5.90
CA GLU A 133 19.06 6.10 4.98
C GLU A 133 18.27 4.88 4.50
N LEU A 134 18.96 3.80 4.15
CA LEU A 134 18.33 2.52 3.81
C LEU A 134 17.57 1.96 5.02
N ALA A 135 18.14 2.09 6.21
CA ALA A 135 17.53 1.62 7.44
C ALA A 135 16.21 2.32 7.73
N LEU A 136 16.09 3.61 7.41
CA LEU A 136 14.82 4.31 7.53
C LEU A 136 13.80 3.80 6.52
N VAL A 137 14.18 3.65 5.25
CA VAL A 137 13.28 3.12 4.20
C VAL A 137 12.80 1.72 4.57
N LEU A 138 13.71 0.81 4.94
CA LEU A 138 13.34 -0.54 5.38
C LEU A 138 12.53 -0.54 6.69
N GLY A 139 12.86 0.35 7.64
CA GLY A 139 12.08 0.53 8.86
C GLY A 139 10.65 1.00 8.58
N HIS A 140 10.47 1.84 7.57
CA HIS A 140 9.16 2.26 7.07
C HIS A 140 8.38 1.10 6.45
N GLU A 141 9.01 0.27 5.60
CA GLU A 141 8.39 -0.93 5.04
C GLU A 141 8.05 -1.98 6.13
N ILE A 142 8.93 -2.19 7.11
CA ILE A 142 8.64 -3.02 8.29
C ILE A 142 7.39 -2.50 9.00
N ALA A 143 7.21 -1.18 9.10
CA ALA A 143 6.04 -0.62 9.75
C ALA A 143 4.74 -0.90 8.99
N HIS A 144 4.75 -0.89 7.65
CA HIS A 144 3.59 -1.34 6.86
C HIS A 144 3.21 -2.78 7.18
N LEU A 145 4.19 -3.68 7.34
CA LEU A 145 3.95 -5.07 7.74
C LEU A 145 3.46 -5.18 9.18
N HIS A 146 4.11 -4.47 10.10
CA HIS A 146 3.76 -4.46 11.53
C HIS A 146 2.31 -4.02 11.74
N TYR A 147 1.89 -2.96 11.04
CA TYR A 147 0.52 -2.49 11.09
C TYR A 147 -0.40 -3.21 10.10
N ARG A 148 0.07 -4.21 9.34
CA ARG A 148 -0.69 -4.99 8.34
C ARG A 148 -1.43 -4.11 7.34
N HIS A 149 -0.78 -3.05 6.88
CA HIS A 149 -1.34 -2.09 5.92
C HIS A 149 -1.58 -2.74 4.55
N SER A 150 -0.58 -3.48 4.03
CA SER A 150 -0.67 -4.16 2.73
C SER A 150 -1.80 -5.21 2.71
N LEU A 151 -1.98 -5.94 3.81
CA LEU A 151 -3.08 -6.91 3.92
C LEU A 151 -4.46 -6.24 3.93
N ARG A 152 -4.61 -5.09 4.61
CA ARG A 152 -5.86 -4.30 4.56
C ARG A 152 -6.12 -3.73 3.17
N ALA A 153 -5.10 -3.23 2.50
CA ALA A 153 -5.21 -2.71 1.14
C ALA A 153 -5.65 -3.82 0.17
N LEU A 154 -5.06 -5.01 0.25
CA LEU A 154 -5.50 -6.19 -0.48
C LEU A 154 -6.97 -6.55 -0.19
N GLY A 155 -7.37 -6.60 1.08
CA GLY A 155 -8.76 -6.90 1.46
C GLY A 155 -9.76 -5.91 0.88
N ARG A 156 -9.46 -4.60 0.93
CA ARG A 156 -10.31 -3.55 0.33
C ARG A 156 -10.36 -3.65 -1.20
N ALA A 157 -9.25 -3.99 -1.85
CA ALA A 157 -9.21 -4.20 -3.29
C ALA A 157 -10.08 -5.39 -3.72
N LEU A 158 -10.03 -6.50 -2.98
CA LEU A 158 -10.90 -7.67 -3.22
C LEU A 158 -12.38 -7.34 -3.02
N VAL A 159 -12.72 -6.53 -2.01
CA VAL A 159 -14.10 -6.02 -1.82
C VAL A 159 -14.54 -5.21 -3.04
N LEU A 160 -13.69 -4.31 -3.53
CA LEU A 160 -13.99 -3.48 -4.71
C LEU A 160 -14.21 -4.34 -5.96
N VAL A 161 -13.31 -5.29 -6.23
CA VAL A 161 -13.47 -6.26 -7.33
C VAL A 161 -14.79 -7.02 -7.21
N THR A 162 -15.10 -7.56 -6.03
CA THR A 162 -16.32 -8.35 -5.80
C THR A 162 -17.59 -7.54 -6.07
N LEU A 163 -17.65 -6.31 -5.55
CA LEU A 163 -18.81 -5.43 -5.76
C LEU A 163 -18.91 -4.95 -7.21
N SER A 164 -17.77 -4.69 -7.86
CA SER A 164 -17.71 -4.32 -9.27
C SER A 164 -18.25 -5.45 -10.15
N ASP A 165 -17.79 -6.68 -9.92
CA ASP A 165 -18.21 -7.86 -10.69
C ASP A 165 -19.70 -8.18 -10.45
N LEU A 166 -20.22 -7.96 -9.25
CA LEU A 166 -21.66 -8.12 -8.97
C LEU A 166 -22.51 -7.07 -9.70
N ALA A 167 -22.02 -5.83 -9.82
CA ALA A 167 -22.77 -4.74 -10.44
C ALA A 167 -22.67 -4.71 -11.97
N LEU A 168 -21.50 -5.03 -12.52
CA LEU A 168 -21.16 -4.84 -13.94
C LEU A 168 -20.92 -6.16 -14.68
N GLY A 169 -20.94 -7.29 -13.97
CA GLY A 169 -20.55 -8.59 -14.50
C GLY A 169 -19.04 -8.87 -14.31
N PRO A 170 -18.64 -10.15 -14.35
CA PRO A 170 -17.25 -10.56 -14.16
C PRO A 170 -16.34 -10.05 -15.28
N ASN A 171 -15.06 -9.83 -14.97
CA ASN A 171 -14.04 -9.34 -15.91
C ASN A 171 -14.41 -8.00 -16.57
N ASN A 172 -15.15 -7.15 -15.86
CA ASN A 172 -15.38 -5.78 -16.31
C ASN A 172 -14.06 -4.96 -16.26
N GLY A 173 -14.03 -3.83 -16.95
CA GLY A 173 -12.81 -3.01 -17.03
C GLY A 173 -12.31 -2.49 -15.68
N LEU A 174 -13.21 -2.24 -14.72
CA LEU A 174 -12.83 -1.78 -13.38
C LEU A 174 -12.17 -2.90 -12.58
N SER A 175 -12.73 -4.11 -12.56
CA SER A 175 -12.09 -5.24 -11.87
C SER A 175 -10.76 -5.62 -12.52
N GLY A 176 -10.66 -5.58 -13.85
CA GLY A 176 -9.39 -5.74 -14.57
C GLY A 176 -8.30 -4.76 -14.10
N LEU A 177 -8.61 -3.47 -14.03
CA LEU A 177 -7.69 -2.43 -13.55
C LEU A 177 -7.25 -2.66 -12.09
N VAL A 178 -8.18 -3.07 -11.22
CA VAL A 178 -7.87 -3.36 -9.82
C VAL A 178 -6.96 -4.59 -9.71
N TYR A 179 -7.20 -5.64 -10.51
CA TYR A 179 -6.30 -6.80 -10.56
C TYR A 179 -4.89 -6.43 -11.01
N GLU A 180 -4.74 -5.57 -12.01
CA GLU A 180 -3.42 -5.06 -12.44
C GLU A 180 -2.73 -4.29 -11.30
N THR A 181 -3.47 -3.45 -10.58
CA THR A 181 -2.95 -2.70 -9.41
C THR A 181 -2.48 -3.65 -8.30
N ILE A 182 -3.25 -4.69 -8.00
CA ILE A 182 -2.87 -5.73 -7.02
C ILE A 182 -1.63 -6.47 -7.50
N ASN A 183 -1.61 -6.98 -8.73
CA ASN A 183 -0.50 -7.78 -9.27
C ASN A 183 0.82 -6.97 -9.35
N GLY A 184 0.73 -5.67 -9.60
CA GLY A 184 1.87 -4.75 -9.55
C GLY A 184 2.24 -4.26 -8.16
N ALA A 185 1.53 -4.70 -7.11
CA ALA A 185 1.68 -4.24 -5.73
C ALA A 185 1.64 -2.71 -5.57
N GLN A 186 0.86 -2.02 -6.41
CA GLN A 186 0.74 -0.56 -6.43
C GLN A 186 -0.29 -0.06 -5.40
N MET A 187 -0.06 -0.40 -4.13
CA MET A 187 -0.96 -0.03 -3.03
C MET A 187 -0.71 1.40 -2.56
N ARG A 188 -1.78 2.12 -2.20
CA ARG A 188 -1.70 3.46 -1.62
C ARG A 188 -2.27 3.44 -0.21
N PHE A 189 -1.63 4.17 0.69
CA PHE A 189 -2.00 4.22 2.10
C PHE A 189 -2.48 5.61 2.51
N SER A 190 -3.27 5.68 3.57
CA SER A 190 -3.75 6.96 4.09
C SER A 190 -2.60 7.75 4.74
N GLN A 191 -2.78 9.06 4.88
CA GLN A 191 -1.79 9.90 5.56
C GLN A 191 -1.49 9.43 6.99
N ASP A 192 -2.50 8.97 7.73
CA ASP A 192 -2.30 8.47 9.09
C ASP A 192 -1.47 7.18 9.12
N GLN A 193 -1.67 6.30 8.13
CA GLN A 193 -0.89 5.08 7.97
C GLN A 193 0.58 5.41 7.68
N GLU A 194 0.82 6.30 6.73
CA GLU A 194 2.15 6.80 6.38
C GLU A 194 2.86 7.46 7.57
N SER A 195 2.12 8.28 8.31
CA SER A 195 2.65 8.96 9.49
C SER A 195 3.00 7.99 10.61
N ALA A 196 2.20 6.93 10.82
CA ALA A 196 2.52 5.86 11.75
C ALA A 196 3.76 5.06 11.31
N CYS A 197 3.90 4.81 10.00
CA CYS A 197 5.07 4.14 9.43
C CYS A 197 6.35 4.96 9.61
N ASP A 198 6.31 6.28 9.38
CA ASP A 198 7.45 7.17 9.61
C ASP A 198 7.86 7.20 11.09
N ALA A 199 6.88 7.21 12.01
CA ALA A 199 7.17 7.21 13.45
C ALA A 199 7.82 5.91 13.91
N LEU A 200 7.29 4.76 13.47
CA LEU A 200 7.86 3.46 13.80
C LEU A 200 9.22 3.25 13.11
N GLY A 201 9.34 3.56 11.82
CA GLY A 201 10.60 3.45 11.08
C GLY A 201 11.74 4.27 11.71
N LEU A 202 11.45 5.51 12.12
CA LEU A 202 12.40 6.33 12.88
C LEU A 202 12.78 5.70 14.22
N ARG A 203 11.80 5.14 14.96
CA ARG A 203 12.07 4.44 16.22
C ARG A 203 13.01 3.24 16.01
N LEU A 204 12.74 2.41 14.99
CA LEU A 204 13.57 1.24 14.67
C LEU A 204 15.01 1.64 14.31
N LEU A 205 15.17 2.72 13.53
CA LEU A 205 16.48 3.30 13.23
C LEU A 205 17.20 3.72 14.51
N VAL A 206 16.54 4.49 15.39
CA VAL A 206 17.16 4.96 16.64
C VAL A 206 17.48 3.81 17.59
N GLU A 207 16.63 2.79 17.68
CA GLU A 207 16.88 1.60 18.49
C GLU A 207 18.08 0.79 18.00
N THR A 208 18.35 0.82 16.68
CA THR A 208 19.45 0.09 16.02
C THR A 208 20.78 0.83 16.15
N TYR A 209 20.80 2.15 15.96
CA TYR A 209 22.05 2.94 15.94
C TYR A 209 22.28 3.80 17.19
N GLY A 210 21.25 4.03 18.01
CA GLY A 210 21.31 4.92 19.17
C GLY A 210 21.20 6.42 18.83
N HIS A 211 20.94 6.77 17.58
CA HIS A 211 20.80 8.16 17.10
C HIS A 211 19.89 8.22 15.86
N ALA A 212 19.41 9.42 15.50
CA ALA A 212 18.54 9.68 14.34
C ALA A 212 19.31 10.22 13.11
N GLY A 213 20.62 9.96 13.06
CA GLY A 213 21.48 10.42 11.96
C GLY A 213 21.07 9.76 10.65
N GLY A 214 20.99 10.53 9.56
CA GLY A 214 20.62 10.04 8.23
C GLY A 214 19.12 9.91 8.00
N ALA A 215 18.29 10.06 9.04
CA ALA A 215 16.84 9.84 8.94
C ALA A 215 16.12 10.83 8.01
N THR A 216 16.69 11.98 7.69
CA THR A 216 16.04 12.92 6.75
C THR A 216 16.72 12.98 5.39
N ASP A 217 17.88 12.35 5.24
CA ASP A 217 18.86 12.77 4.24
C ASP A 217 18.44 12.33 2.83
N PHE A 218 17.95 11.10 2.69
CA PHE A 218 17.42 10.59 1.43
C PHE A 218 16.26 11.47 0.92
N PHE A 219 15.25 11.70 1.75
CA PHE A 219 14.08 12.50 1.40
C PHE A 219 14.39 13.99 1.22
N SER A 220 15.34 14.53 1.98
CA SER A 220 15.80 15.92 1.81
C SER A 220 16.47 16.12 0.46
N ARG A 221 17.27 15.14 0.00
CA ARG A 221 17.86 15.19 -1.34
C ARG A 221 16.81 15.10 -2.44
N LEU A 222 15.82 14.20 -2.30
CA LEU A 222 14.71 14.12 -3.25
C LEU A 222 13.90 15.43 -3.28
N ALA A 223 13.60 16.03 -2.12
CA ALA A 223 12.87 17.29 -2.03
C ALA A 223 13.63 18.48 -2.65
N ALA A 224 14.96 18.46 -2.60
CA ALA A 224 15.81 19.53 -3.14
C ALA A 224 16.19 19.32 -4.63
N ALA A 225 15.92 18.14 -5.20
CA ALA A 225 16.28 17.83 -6.57
C ALA A 225 15.44 18.66 -7.55
N LYS A 226 16.11 19.38 -8.47
CA LYS A 226 15.42 20.11 -9.55
C LYS A 226 14.75 19.17 -10.56
N THR A 227 15.35 18.00 -10.74
CA THR A 227 14.86 16.91 -11.56
C THR A 227 14.91 15.65 -10.70
N LEU A 228 13.75 15.01 -10.50
CA LEU A 228 13.67 13.73 -9.79
C LEU A 228 14.28 12.61 -10.67
N PRO A 229 14.78 11.52 -10.07
CA PRO A 229 15.18 10.34 -10.84
C PRO A 229 14.06 9.90 -11.79
N GLU A 230 14.43 9.54 -13.02
CA GLU A 230 13.49 9.21 -14.11
C GLU A 230 12.55 8.05 -13.73
N HIS A 231 13.01 7.14 -12.87
CA HIS A 231 12.26 5.97 -12.39
C HIS A 231 11.92 6.04 -10.89
N LEU A 232 11.60 7.22 -10.36
CA LEU A 232 11.17 7.40 -8.96
C LEU A 232 9.72 6.93 -8.74
N ALA A 233 9.52 5.63 -8.64
CA ALA A 233 8.20 5.03 -8.33
C ALA A 233 7.82 5.14 -6.84
N TYR A 234 8.79 5.41 -5.96
CA TYR A 234 8.54 5.53 -4.51
C TYR A 234 7.44 6.56 -4.15
N LEU A 235 7.28 7.62 -4.95
CA LEU A 235 6.29 8.68 -4.71
C LEU A 235 4.88 8.35 -5.21
N ASP A 236 4.71 7.25 -5.95
CA ASP A 236 3.39 6.83 -6.43
C ASP A 236 2.55 6.26 -5.28
N SER A 237 3.22 5.57 -4.34
CA SER A 237 2.63 4.96 -3.16
C SER A 237 2.80 5.77 -1.87
N HIS A 238 3.78 6.67 -1.78
CA HIS A 238 4.13 7.38 -0.55
C HIS A 238 4.01 8.92 -0.65
N PRO A 239 3.88 9.65 0.49
CA PRO A 239 3.82 11.10 0.54
C PRO A 239 5.03 11.80 -0.06
N HIS A 240 4.81 13.06 -0.46
CA HIS A 240 5.86 13.91 -1.00
C HIS A 240 7.04 14.07 -0.01
N PRO A 241 8.31 14.00 -0.47
CA PRO A 241 9.49 13.97 0.41
C PRO A 241 9.56 15.16 1.40
N ALA A 242 9.19 16.35 0.95
CA ALA A 242 9.21 17.55 1.80
C ALA A 242 8.26 17.47 3.01
N ALA A 243 7.10 16.81 2.88
CA ALA A 243 6.17 16.62 3.98
C ALA A 243 6.74 15.64 5.00
N ARG A 244 7.30 14.53 4.52
CA ARG A 244 7.98 13.53 5.34
C ARG A 244 9.17 14.10 6.11
N VAL A 245 10.02 14.90 5.47
CA VAL A 245 11.15 15.56 6.15
C VAL A 245 10.67 16.41 7.33
N ARG A 246 9.61 17.22 7.15
CA ARG A 246 9.05 18.02 8.25
C ARG A 246 8.54 17.14 9.39
N GLN A 247 7.82 16.07 9.07
CA GLN A 247 7.29 15.16 10.08
C GLN A 247 8.43 14.48 10.87
N LEU A 248 9.44 13.94 10.18
CA LEU A 248 10.58 13.29 10.82
C LEU A 248 11.35 14.26 11.70
N GLN A 249 11.56 15.51 11.25
CA GLN A 249 12.19 16.55 12.08
C GLN A 249 11.39 16.85 13.35
N GLN A 250 10.05 16.91 13.26
CA GLN A 250 9.19 17.09 14.42
C GLN A 250 9.29 15.92 15.39
N LEU A 251 9.27 14.67 14.90
CA LEU A 251 9.41 13.46 15.72
C LEU A 251 10.77 13.40 16.41
N ILE A 252 11.85 13.69 15.68
CA ILE A 252 13.22 13.75 16.21
C ILE A 252 13.31 14.78 17.35
N ALA A 253 12.78 15.98 17.13
CA ALA A 253 12.80 17.05 18.12
C ALA A 253 11.94 16.70 19.35
N ALA A 254 10.72 16.20 19.15
CA ALA A 254 9.80 15.84 20.23
C ALA A 254 10.34 14.71 21.12
N ALA A 255 11.03 13.72 20.53
CA ALA A 255 11.63 12.61 21.26
C ALA A 255 13.03 12.92 21.82
N GLY A 256 13.61 14.08 21.48
CA GLY A 256 14.97 14.45 21.89
C GLY A 256 16.06 13.55 21.30
N TYR A 257 15.82 12.97 20.12
CA TYR A 257 16.80 12.09 19.49
C TYR A 257 18.02 12.87 19.01
N ARG A 258 19.20 12.37 19.36
CA ARG A 258 20.47 12.97 18.95
C ARG A 258 20.76 12.64 17.50
N GLN A 259 21.45 13.55 16.82
CA GLN A 259 22.14 13.24 15.57
C GLN A 259 23.43 12.48 15.88
N GLY A 260 23.90 11.66 14.94
CA GLY A 260 25.10 10.83 15.14
C GLY A 260 25.78 10.50 13.82
N GLN A 261 26.93 9.85 13.91
CA GLN A 261 27.77 9.51 12.77
C GLN A 261 27.06 8.50 11.85
N LEU A 262 27.09 8.74 10.54
CA LEU A 262 26.47 7.85 9.56
C LEU A 262 27.30 6.57 9.40
N THR A 263 26.60 5.44 9.32
CA THR A 263 27.21 4.16 8.96
C THR A 263 27.40 4.11 7.44
N PRO A 264 28.63 3.89 6.94
CA PRO A 264 28.89 3.79 5.50
C PRO A 264 28.12 2.65 4.86
N MET A 265 27.67 2.88 3.62
CA MET A 265 27.05 1.83 2.83
C MET A 265 28.12 0.90 2.28
N HIS A 266 28.06 -0.38 2.62
CA HIS A 266 28.92 -1.41 2.04
C HIS A 266 28.12 -2.14 0.95
N VAL A 267 28.18 -1.65 -0.30
CA VAL A 267 27.48 -2.23 -1.46
C VAL A 267 28.47 -2.83 -2.47
N ASP A 268 29.41 -3.62 -1.97
CA ASP A 268 30.31 -4.41 -2.83
C ASP A 268 29.80 -5.85 -3.01
#